data_AF-A0A7L7LCC8-F1
#
_entry.id   AF-A0A7L7LCC8-F1
#
_cell.length_a   1.000
_cell.length_b   1.000
_cell.length_c   1.000
_cell.angle_alpha   90.00
_cell.angle_beta   90.00
_cell.angle_gamma   90.00
#
_symmetry.space_group_name_H-M   'P 1'
#
loop_
_entity.id
_entity.type
_entity.pdbx_description
1 polymer ?
#
loop_
_entity_poly.entity_id
_entity_poly.type
_entity_poly.pdbx_seq_one_letter_code
_entity_poly.pdbx_strand_id
1 'polypeptide(L)'
;MVKNISNNKILFGIDPLKGYQLHKGFPNCCDYHQKIQQDLVDGEYYFSWRLSTLKGRKMTFERFRYRMLKHLSFTEHHITNNISQENWYEDITDYIYYNGNSLMAIKGFKFYLKWTKYFIQKAPEIPIQKQQRIIAFIDWLLKPAAERDRDSEINLQTYLKWSKTFPSDITYVDEIRQQGYNLKNIFFKETRFNIYLGEEFYEPKTNSETIAALVEESKQMLNRVETSKLFEKGSIPSAEIIQVINSNYRLKKKALLEEYNEDEKKYVALLDAWLTTEQKYMEDITRHLEKASYLKQHSLASANDPMEVILNPTIETIEQKLASLELAENTFCIGMPMKVVINHFRIFMDKKSKNSKPHLTPEQFINFMERAFLGEKEIPKLTMNHTNRKTGLLIKRFHEFYVLAITLWGEVSKREKYMDLVADNFTNWTHKQIFDNFKPSKTKVNW
;
A
#
# COMPACT_ATOMS: atom_id res chain seq x y z
N MET A 1 7.77 -21.01 25.28
CA MET A 1 9.11 -20.44 25.56
C MET A 1 9.72 -19.94 24.26
N VAL A 2 9.41 -18.70 23.86
CA VAL A 2 10.06 -18.02 22.74
C VAL A 2 11.06 -17.07 23.37
N LYS A 3 12.34 -17.43 23.38
CA LYS A 3 13.38 -16.51 23.84
C LYS A 3 13.42 -15.35 22.86
N ASN A 4 13.19 -14.14 23.37
CA ASN A 4 13.60 -12.89 22.75
C ASN A 4 15.07 -13.02 22.33
N ILE A 5 15.32 -13.37 21.06
CA ILE A 5 16.61 -13.15 20.42
C ILE A 5 16.64 -11.65 20.16
N SER A 6 17.38 -10.96 21.02
CA SER A 6 17.57 -9.53 20.97
C SER A 6 18.06 -9.10 19.57
N ASN A 7 17.45 -8.05 19.04
CA ASN A 7 17.80 -7.30 17.82
C ASN A 7 19.23 -6.72 17.80
N ASN A 8 20.15 -7.23 18.62
CA ASN A 8 21.57 -6.86 18.69
C ASN A 8 22.52 -7.98 18.28
N LYS A 9 22.06 -9.22 18.04
CA LYS A 9 22.94 -10.32 17.58
C LYS A 9 23.34 -10.23 16.11
N ILE A 10 22.58 -9.50 15.28
CA ILE A 10 22.75 -9.49 13.81
C ILE A 10 24.09 -8.88 13.35
N LEU A 11 24.78 -8.07 14.18
CA LEU A 11 25.87 -7.23 13.65
C LEU A 11 27.31 -7.65 13.98
N PHE A 12 27.59 -8.51 14.98
CA PHE A 12 28.97 -8.61 15.49
C PHE A 12 29.61 -10.00 15.67
N GLY A 13 28.88 -11.09 15.41
CA GLY A 13 29.45 -12.44 15.32
C GLY A 13 28.40 -13.50 15.03
N ILE A 14 28.71 -14.42 14.11
CA ILE A 14 27.91 -15.65 13.92
C ILE A 14 28.34 -16.67 14.97
N ASP A 15 27.39 -17.33 15.60
CA ASP A 15 27.66 -18.46 16.49
C ASP A 15 28.04 -19.68 15.63
N PRO A 16 28.95 -20.55 16.09
CA PRO A 16 29.24 -21.80 15.38
C PRO A 16 27.97 -22.65 15.26
N LEU A 17 27.80 -23.28 14.11
CA LEU A 17 26.69 -24.19 13.89
C LEU A 17 26.76 -25.38 14.86
N LYS A 18 25.60 -25.95 15.19
CA LYS A 18 25.54 -27.14 16.03
C LYS A 18 26.35 -28.26 15.40
N GLY A 19 27.31 -28.82 16.15
CA GLY A 19 28.20 -29.88 15.66
C GLY A 19 29.44 -29.40 14.92
N TYR A 20 29.58 -28.08 14.71
CA TYR A 20 30.80 -27.53 14.12
C TYR A 20 31.99 -27.67 15.08
N GLN A 21 33.08 -28.21 14.57
CA GLN A 21 34.38 -28.23 15.25
C GLN A 21 35.41 -27.50 14.40
N LEU A 22 36.09 -26.53 15.01
CA LEU A 22 37.15 -25.80 14.32
C LEU A 22 38.32 -26.75 14.02
N HIS A 23 38.79 -26.76 12.78
CA HIS A 23 39.95 -27.57 12.40
C HIS A 23 41.18 -27.22 13.24
N LYS A 24 41.94 -28.25 13.64
CA LYS A 24 43.21 -28.05 14.33
C LYS A 24 44.15 -27.23 13.43
N GLY A 25 44.74 -26.17 13.97
CA GLY A 25 45.65 -25.28 13.23
C GLY A 25 44.96 -24.23 12.36
N PHE A 26 43.63 -24.07 12.44
CA PHE A 26 42.91 -23.03 11.71
C PHE A 26 43.42 -21.61 12.05
N PRO A 27 43.58 -20.71 11.05
CA PRO A 27 43.22 -20.86 9.64
C PRO A 27 44.25 -21.56 8.75
N ASN A 28 45.42 -21.95 9.26
CA ASN A 28 46.46 -22.62 8.46
C ASN A 28 46.21 -24.12 8.24
N CYS A 29 44.97 -24.59 8.41
CA CYS A 29 44.65 -26.01 8.44
C CYS A 29 44.68 -26.73 7.09
N CYS A 30 44.58 -26.00 5.97
CA CYS A 30 44.70 -26.56 4.61
C CYS A 30 45.08 -25.49 3.58
N ASP A 31 45.54 -25.93 2.40
CA ASP A 31 45.96 -25.06 1.29
C ASP A 31 44.88 -24.05 0.89
N TYR A 32 43.61 -24.45 0.92
CA TYR A 32 42.49 -23.59 0.60
C TYR A 32 42.36 -22.41 1.59
N HIS A 33 42.37 -22.68 2.91
CA HIS A 33 42.30 -21.61 3.92
C HIS A 33 43.56 -20.74 3.95
N GLN A 34 44.73 -21.33 3.71
CA GLN A 34 45.98 -20.58 3.56
C GLN A 34 45.93 -19.65 2.34
N LYS A 35 45.38 -20.11 1.21
CA LYS A 35 45.21 -19.30 0.01
C LYS A 35 44.23 -18.14 0.23
N ILE A 36 43.10 -18.38 0.90
CA ILE A 36 42.18 -17.29 1.29
C ILE A 36 42.91 -16.25 2.14
N GLN A 37 43.75 -16.70 3.08
CA GLN A 37 44.51 -15.82 3.94
C GLN A 37 45.50 -14.94 3.16
N GLN A 38 46.12 -15.48 2.10
CA GLN A 38 47.05 -14.75 1.22
C GLN A 38 46.32 -13.74 0.31
N ASP A 39 45.16 -14.11 -0.22
CA ASP A 39 44.38 -13.27 -1.14
C ASP A 39 43.67 -12.12 -0.41
N LEU A 40 43.52 -12.20 0.91
CA LEU A 40 43.10 -11.09 1.77
C LEU A 40 44.31 -10.19 2.05
N VAL A 41 44.46 -9.14 1.24
CA VAL A 41 45.53 -8.13 1.36
C VAL A 41 45.22 -7.09 2.44
N ASP A 42 46.25 -6.67 3.17
CA ASP A 42 46.18 -5.71 4.28
C ASP A 42 45.44 -4.41 3.93
N GLY A 43 44.54 -3.99 4.83
CA GLY A 43 43.83 -2.73 4.74
C GLY A 43 43.05 -2.40 6.02
N GLU A 44 42.72 -1.13 6.23
CA GLU A 44 41.84 -0.73 7.33
C GLU A 44 40.36 -0.86 6.93
N TYR A 45 39.60 -1.61 7.72
CA TYR A 45 38.18 -1.84 7.45
C TYR A 45 37.33 -1.09 8.46
N TYR A 46 36.36 -0.34 7.93
CA TYR A 46 35.40 0.41 8.71
C TYR A 46 34.06 -0.29 8.72
N PHE A 47 33.45 -0.34 9.90
CA PHE A 47 32.02 -0.62 9.99
C PHE A 47 31.24 0.53 9.35
N SER A 48 30.45 0.23 8.32
CA SER A 48 29.60 1.22 7.66
C SER A 48 28.53 1.72 8.62
N TRP A 49 28.54 3.03 8.87
CA TRP A 49 27.56 3.74 9.70
C TRP A 49 26.12 3.66 9.15
N ARG A 50 25.93 3.33 7.87
CA ARG A 50 24.61 3.19 7.26
C ARG A 50 23.85 1.91 7.68
N LEU A 51 24.55 0.90 8.21
CA LEU A 51 23.96 -0.41 8.53
C LEU A 51 24.16 -0.82 10.00
N SER A 52 24.95 -0.09 10.79
CA SER A 52 25.13 -0.35 12.22
C SER A 52 24.69 0.83 13.06
N THR A 53 23.89 0.58 14.10
CA THR A 53 23.59 1.55 15.18
C THR A 53 24.83 2.00 15.96
N LEU A 54 25.98 1.37 15.72
CA LEU A 54 27.26 1.75 16.30
C LEU A 54 27.91 2.86 15.46
N LYS A 55 28.25 3.98 16.10
CA LYS A 55 29.24 4.93 15.57
C LYS A 55 30.46 4.14 15.10
N GLY A 56 30.89 4.36 13.85
CA GLY A 56 31.85 3.51 13.13
C GLY A 56 33.00 3.03 14.01
N ARG A 57 32.96 1.76 14.42
CA ARG A 57 34.07 1.14 15.15
C ARG A 57 35.14 0.75 14.14
N LYS A 58 36.40 1.01 14.47
CA LYS A 58 37.55 0.54 13.67
C LYS A 58 37.80 -0.93 13.99
N MET A 59 38.06 -1.74 12.98
CA MET A 59 38.49 -3.13 13.16
C MET A 59 39.88 -3.34 12.56
N THR A 60 40.73 -4.08 13.26
CA THR A 60 42.03 -4.48 12.73
C THR A 60 41.86 -5.45 11.57
N PHE A 61 42.79 -5.42 10.63
CA PHE A 61 42.75 -6.33 9.49
C PHE A 61 42.78 -7.80 9.92
N GLU A 62 43.63 -8.16 10.88
CA GLU A 62 43.70 -9.52 11.42
C GLU A 62 42.36 -10.02 11.95
N ARG A 63 41.61 -9.15 12.64
CA ARG A 63 40.28 -9.51 13.17
C ARG A 63 39.26 -9.65 12.04
N PHE A 64 39.33 -8.83 10.99
CA PHE A 64 38.54 -9.01 9.77
C PHE A 64 38.85 -10.34 9.09
N ARG A 65 40.13 -10.61 8.85
CA ARG A 65 40.64 -11.81 8.17
C ARG A 65 40.18 -13.07 8.89
N TYR A 66 40.38 -13.14 10.21
CA TYR A 66 39.94 -14.24 11.05
C TYR A 66 38.41 -14.43 11.02
N ARG A 67 37.65 -13.32 11.05
CA ARG A 67 36.18 -13.38 10.93
C ARG A 67 35.77 -13.92 9.57
N MET A 68 36.31 -13.40 8.48
CA MET A 68 36.01 -13.86 7.12
C MET A 68 36.19 -15.38 6.99
N LEU A 69 37.34 -15.89 7.47
CA LEU A 69 37.67 -17.31 7.43
C LEU A 69 36.68 -18.15 8.24
N LYS A 70 36.22 -17.67 9.41
CA LYS A 70 35.17 -18.36 10.19
C LYS A 70 33.85 -18.45 9.44
N HIS A 71 33.41 -17.36 8.82
CA HIS A 71 32.17 -17.35 8.03
C HIS A 71 32.23 -18.36 6.88
N LEU A 72 33.36 -18.45 6.18
CA LEU A 72 33.59 -19.44 5.14
C LEU A 72 33.53 -20.86 5.70
N SER A 73 34.31 -21.15 6.74
CA SER A 73 34.34 -22.49 7.33
C SER A 73 32.98 -22.94 7.90
N PHE A 74 32.18 -22.03 8.47
CA PHE A 74 30.83 -22.36 8.93
C PHE A 74 29.90 -22.63 7.75
N THR A 75 30.03 -21.87 6.67
CA THR A 75 29.25 -22.06 5.44
C THR A 75 29.59 -23.37 4.76
N GLU A 76 30.86 -23.72 4.68
CA GLU A 76 31.33 -25.01 4.15
C GLU A 76 30.73 -26.17 4.92
N HIS A 77 30.86 -26.15 6.25
CA HIS A 77 30.25 -27.14 7.13
C HIS A 77 28.73 -27.22 6.95
N HIS A 78 28.06 -26.08 6.82
CA HIS A 78 26.62 -26.03 6.62
C HIS A 78 26.20 -26.70 5.32
N ILE A 79 26.88 -26.36 4.21
CA ILE A 79 26.62 -26.93 2.89
C ILE A 79 26.84 -28.43 2.93
N THR A 80 28.02 -28.89 3.36
CA THR A 80 28.36 -30.33 3.37
C THR A 80 27.36 -31.16 4.16
N ASN A 81 26.82 -30.66 5.28
CA ASN A 81 25.89 -31.42 6.12
C ASN A 81 24.43 -31.35 5.67
N ASN A 82 24.02 -30.30 4.95
CA ASN A 82 22.62 -30.10 4.58
C ASN A 82 22.33 -30.33 3.10
N ILE A 83 23.36 -30.52 2.26
CA ILE A 83 23.19 -30.69 0.81
C ILE A 83 22.33 -31.90 0.41
N SER A 84 22.21 -32.90 1.28
CA SER A 84 21.41 -34.11 1.05
C SER A 84 19.99 -34.04 1.61
N GLN A 85 19.63 -32.97 2.33
CA GLN A 85 18.28 -32.80 2.90
C GLN A 85 17.26 -32.47 1.81
N GLU A 86 15.97 -32.66 2.09
CA GLU A 86 14.88 -32.37 1.15
C GLU A 86 14.81 -30.86 0.81
N ASN A 87 14.85 -30.02 1.85
CA ASN A 87 14.82 -28.56 1.78
C ASN A 87 16.22 -27.92 1.66
N TRP A 88 17.20 -28.67 1.13
CA TRP A 88 18.60 -28.26 1.10
C TRP A 88 18.83 -26.89 0.46
N TYR A 89 18.07 -26.55 -0.59
CA TYR A 89 18.32 -25.35 -1.37
C TYR A 89 17.98 -24.10 -0.57
N GLU A 90 16.79 -24.07 0.03
CA GLU A 90 16.32 -22.97 0.87
C GLU A 90 17.23 -22.82 2.10
N ASP A 91 17.52 -23.90 2.81
CA ASP A 91 18.37 -23.89 4.01
C ASP A 91 19.77 -23.30 3.73
N ILE A 92 20.44 -23.82 2.68
CA ILE A 92 21.78 -23.39 2.31
C ILE A 92 21.79 -21.94 1.80
N THR A 93 20.85 -21.56 0.92
CA THR A 93 20.84 -20.21 0.35
C THR A 93 20.49 -19.15 1.41
N ASP A 94 19.58 -19.47 2.33
CA ASP A 94 19.25 -18.62 3.46
C ASP A 94 20.45 -18.44 4.41
N TYR A 95 21.24 -19.49 4.66
CA TYR A 95 22.45 -19.40 5.48
C TYR A 95 23.58 -18.61 4.80
N ILE A 96 23.77 -18.78 3.48
CA ILE A 96 24.72 -18.00 2.69
C ILE A 96 24.35 -16.51 2.75
N TYR A 97 23.06 -16.20 2.58
CA TYR A 97 22.57 -14.84 2.64
C TYR A 97 22.74 -14.23 4.04
N TYR A 98 22.39 -14.97 5.08
CA TYR A 98 22.60 -14.57 6.49
C TYR A 98 24.07 -14.22 6.77
N ASN A 99 25.00 -15.11 6.40
CA ASN A 99 26.43 -14.89 6.57
C ASN A 99 26.91 -13.67 5.79
N GLY A 100 26.50 -13.57 4.53
CA GLY A 100 26.86 -12.47 3.68
C GLY A 100 26.39 -11.11 4.18
N ASN A 101 25.13 -11.03 4.62
CA ASN A 101 24.51 -9.82 5.17
C ASN A 101 25.30 -9.31 6.39
N SER A 102 25.70 -10.23 7.28
CA SER A 102 26.51 -9.88 8.47
C SER A 102 27.92 -9.32 8.12
N LEU A 103 28.42 -9.59 6.91
CA LEU A 103 29.70 -9.11 6.39
C LEU A 103 29.57 -7.84 5.52
N MET A 104 28.36 -7.45 5.09
CA MET A 104 28.13 -6.20 4.36
C MET A 104 28.54 -4.97 5.18
N ALA A 105 28.33 -5.03 6.49
CA ALA A 105 28.74 -3.97 7.41
C ALA A 105 30.26 -3.68 7.37
N ILE A 106 31.07 -4.60 6.83
CA ILE A 106 32.55 -4.57 6.87
C ILE A 106 33.16 -4.69 5.46
N LYS A 107 32.37 -4.47 4.39
CA LYS A 107 32.82 -4.64 2.99
C LYS A 107 33.41 -6.03 2.67
N GLY A 108 33.03 -7.07 3.43
CA GLY A 108 33.51 -8.44 3.25
C GLY A 108 32.63 -9.32 2.36
N PHE A 109 31.40 -8.88 2.09
CA PHE A 109 30.36 -9.70 1.45
C PHE A 109 30.79 -10.27 0.09
N LYS A 110 31.37 -9.46 -0.79
CA LYS A 110 31.81 -9.89 -2.13
C LYS A 110 32.93 -10.95 -2.06
N PHE A 111 33.87 -10.80 -1.11
CA PHE A 111 34.95 -11.75 -0.92
C PHE A 111 34.42 -13.09 -0.40
N TYR A 112 33.55 -13.06 0.60
CA TYR A 112 32.85 -14.23 1.11
C TYR A 112 32.17 -15.01 -0.01
N LEU A 113 31.32 -14.34 -0.81
CA LEU A 113 30.59 -14.99 -1.89
C LEU A 113 31.51 -15.65 -2.94
N LYS A 114 32.60 -14.97 -3.32
CA LYS A 114 33.57 -15.53 -4.28
C LYS A 114 34.23 -16.82 -3.75
N TRP A 115 34.60 -16.83 -2.48
CA TRP A 115 35.24 -18.00 -1.87
C TRP A 115 34.26 -19.13 -1.60
N THR A 116 33.04 -18.83 -1.16
CA THR A 116 31.95 -19.83 -1.10
C THR A 116 31.69 -20.44 -2.47
N LYS A 117 31.65 -19.62 -3.54
CA LYS A 117 31.52 -20.12 -4.91
C LYS A 117 32.68 -21.03 -5.30
N TYR A 118 33.92 -20.63 -5.01
CA TYR A 118 35.10 -21.45 -5.29
C TYR A 118 35.06 -22.79 -4.56
N PHE A 119 34.68 -22.81 -3.27
CA PHE A 119 34.48 -24.04 -2.52
C PHE A 119 33.47 -24.96 -3.21
N ILE A 120 32.28 -24.46 -3.56
CA ILE A 120 31.24 -25.26 -4.22
C ILE A 120 31.73 -25.84 -5.55
N GLN A 121 32.51 -25.08 -6.32
CA GLN A 121 33.10 -25.54 -7.58
C GLN A 121 34.17 -26.63 -7.42
N LYS A 122 34.77 -26.73 -6.22
CA LYS A 122 35.86 -27.67 -5.92
C LYS A 122 35.43 -28.84 -5.03
N ALA A 123 34.21 -28.83 -4.50
CA ALA A 123 33.65 -29.85 -3.63
C ALA A 123 33.09 -31.03 -4.47
N PRO A 124 33.84 -32.14 -4.64
CA PRO A 124 33.37 -33.30 -5.43
C PRO A 124 32.11 -33.96 -4.86
N GLU A 125 31.85 -33.81 -3.56
CA GLU A 125 30.72 -34.38 -2.85
C GLU A 125 29.38 -33.72 -3.18
N ILE A 126 29.38 -32.52 -3.77
CA ILE A 126 28.16 -31.80 -4.14
C ILE A 126 27.76 -32.20 -5.57
N PRO A 127 26.55 -32.74 -5.82
CA PRO A 127 26.11 -33.07 -7.17
C PRO A 127 26.11 -31.86 -8.11
N ILE A 128 26.52 -32.06 -9.38
CA ILE A 128 26.73 -30.98 -10.36
C ILE A 128 25.51 -30.05 -10.50
N GLN A 129 24.29 -30.61 -10.51
CA GLN A 129 23.06 -29.83 -10.65
C GLN A 129 22.81 -28.94 -9.42
N LYS A 130 23.14 -29.44 -8.22
CA LYS A 130 23.05 -28.65 -6.98
C LYS A 130 24.11 -27.57 -6.95
N GLN A 131 25.34 -27.87 -7.38
CA GLN A 131 26.41 -26.86 -7.53
C GLN A 131 25.93 -25.71 -8.43
N GLN A 132 25.44 -26.02 -9.63
CA GLN A 132 24.96 -25.04 -10.59
C GLN A 132 23.88 -24.13 -9.99
N ARG A 133 22.92 -24.72 -9.26
CA ARG A 133 21.82 -23.96 -8.65
C ARG A 133 22.30 -23.02 -7.54
N ILE A 134 23.22 -23.45 -6.67
CA ILE A 134 23.77 -22.58 -5.62
C ILE A 134 24.67 -21.50 -6.24
N ILE A 135 25.48 -21.86 -7.25
CA ILE A 135 26.34 -20.91 -7.96
C ILE A 135 25.49 -19.83 -8.64
N ALA A 136 24.36 -20.17 -9.26
CA ALA A 136 23.45 -19.21 -9.86
C ALA A 136 22.92 -18.20 -8.81
N PHE A 137 22.58 -18.68 -7.61
CA PHE A 137 22.19 -17.82 -6.50
C PHE A 137 23.33 -16.89 -6.04
N ILE A 138 24.55 -17.41 -5.91
CA ILE A 138 25.72 -16.60 -5.54
C ILE A 138 26.04 -15.56 -6.62
N ASP A 139 25.96 -15.94 -7.90
CA ASP A 139 26.20 -15.04 -9.02
C ASP A 139 25.15 -13.92 -9.07
N TRP A 140 23.89 -14.24 -8.76
CA TRP A 140 22.86 -13.22 -8.56
C TRP A 140 23.22 -12.25 -7.42
N LEU A 141 23.68 -12.75 -6.26
CA LEU A 141 24.13 -11.89 -5.16
C LEU A 141 25.38 -11.05 -5.50
N LEU A 142 26.23 -11.52 -6.41
CA LEU A 142 27.44 -10.80 -6.82
C LEU A 142 27.18 -9.66 -7.81
N LYS A 143 26.02 -9.61 -8.47
CA LYS A 143 25.62 -8.51 -9.36
C LYS A 143 25.61 -7.17 -8.60
N PRO A 144 25.94 -6.04 -9.23
CA PRO A 144 25.75 -4.72 -8.65
C PRO A 144 24.31 -4.53 -8.13
N ALA A 145 24.14 -3.75 -7.05
CA ALA A 145 22.80 -3.48 -6.50
C ALA A 145 21.85 -2.93 -7.58
N ALA A 146 22.32 -1.97 -8.39
CA ALA A 146 21.56 -1.42 -9.51
C ALA A 146 21.10 -2.47 -10.54
N GLU A 147 21.83 -3.57 -10.72
CA GLU A 147 21.42 -4.67 -11.61
C GLU A 147 20.45 -5.64 -10.92
N ARG A 148 20.61 -5.88 -9.62
CA ARG A 148 19.67 -6.72 -8.84
C ARG A 148 18.33 -6.03 -8.61
N ASP A 149 18.38 -4.71 -8.43
CA ASP A 149 17.21 -3.87 -8.19
C ASP A 149 16.55 -3.44 -9.51
N ARG A 150 17.18 -3.73 -10.66
CA ARG A 150 16.64 -3.39 -11.98
C ARG A 150 15.26 -4.02 -12.21
N ASP A 151 15.09 -5.29 -11.85
CA ASP A 151 13.80 -5.97 -11.98
C ASP A 151 12.76 -5.35 -11.05
N SER A 152 13.14 -4.99 -9.82
CA SER A 152 12.26 -4.28 -8.88
C SER A 152 11.85 -2.89 -9.39
N GLU A 153 12.77 -2.15 -10.00
CA GLU A 153 12.50 -0.86 -10.63
C GLU A 153 11.57 -1.02 -11.83
N ILE A 154 11.84 -1.98 -12.72
CA ILE A 154 10.98 -2.30 -13.85
C ILE A 154 9.57 -2.67 -13.36
N ASN A 155 9.46 -3.51 -12.33
CA ASN A 155 8.18 -3.89 -11.74
C ASN A 155 7.43 -2.69 -11.16
N LEU A 156 8.14 -1.78 -10.49
CA LEU A 156 7.56 -0.54 -9.97
C LEU A 156 7.05 0.34 -11.12
N GLN A 157 7.83 0.52 -12.18
CA GLN A 157 7.41 1.29 -13.35
C GLN A 157 6.19 0.66 -14.04
N THR A 158 6.18 -0.67 -14.21
CA THR A 158 5.03 -1.42 -14.73
C THR A 158 3.79 -1.22 -13.86
N TYR A 159 3.92 -1.31 -12.53
CA TYR A 159 2.81 -1.03 -11.60
C TYR A 159 2.31 0.42 -11.71
N LEU A 160 3.21 1.40 -11.75
CA LEU A 160 2.83 2.82 -11.87
C LEU A 160 2.09 3.09 -13.19
N LYS A 161 2.53 2.46 -14.28
CA LYS A 161 1.87 2.53 -15.58
C LYS A 161 0.50 1.88 -15.57
N TRP A 162 0.38 0.68 -14.99
CA TRP A 162 -0.90 0.01 -14.78
C TRP A 162 -1.87 0.86 -13.94
N SER A 163 -1.41 1.41 -12.81
CA SER A 163 -2.21 2.25 -11.91
C SER A 163 -2.75 3.50 -12.62
N LYS A 164 -1.96 4.12 -13.51
CA LYS A 164 -2.40 5.23 -14.38
C LYS A 164 -3.38 4.79 -15.48
N THR A 165 -3.34 3.53 -15.88
CA THR A 165 -4.16 2.98 -16.97
C THR A 165 -5.51 2.48 -16.45
N PHE A 166 -5.55 2.04 -15.19
CA PHE A 166 -6.76 1.59 -14.51
C PHE A 166 -7.82 2.71 -14.46
N PRO A 167 -9.13 2.41 -14.71
CA PRO A 167 -10.17 3.42 -14.89
C PRO A 167 -10.69 4.02 -13.57
N SER A 168 -9.77 4.54 -12.75
CA SER A 168 -10.06 5.09 -11.42
C SER A 168 -10.70 6.48 -11.43
N ASP A 169 -10.92 7.04 -12.61
CA ASP A 169 -11.68 8.26 -12.83
C ASP A 169 -13.20 8.03 -12.83
N ILE A 170 -13.63 6.76 -12.85
CA ILE A 170 -15.01 6.35 -12.62
C ILE A 170 -15.24 6.27 -11.11
N THR A 171 -16.24 6.99 -10.60
CA THR A 171 -16.44 7.21 -9.16
C THR A 171 -16.56 5.90 -8.37
N TYR A 172 -17.42 4.99 -8.81
CA TYR A 172 -17.62 3.70 -8.14
C TYR A 172 -16.45 2.71 -8.32
N VAL A 173 -15.59 2.91 -9.32
CA VAL A 173 -14.34 2.16 -9.46
C VAL A 173 -13.28 2.71 -8.51
N ASP A 174 -13.25 4.04 -8.33
CA ASP A 174 -12.35 4.70 -7.40
C ASP A 174 -12.59 4.27 -5.95
N GLU A 175 -13.85 4.12 -5.56
CA GLU A 175 -14.23 3.61 -4.23
C GLU A 175 -13.65 2.22 -3.95
N ILE A 176 -13.60 1.35 -4.95
CA ILE A 176 -12.98 0.02 -4.82
C ILE A 176 -11.46 0.16 -4.75
N ARG A 177 -10.86 1.03 -5.56
CA ARG A 177 -9.42 1.33 -5.52
C ARG A 177 -8.97 1.85 -4.16
N GLN A 178 -9.77 2.70 -3.52
CA GLN A 178 -9.48 3.26 -2.20
C GLN A 178 -9.43 2.20 -1.08
N GLN A 179 -9.96 1.00 -1.31
CA GLN A 179 -9.82 -0.14 -0.38
C GLN A 179 -8.39 -0.72 -0.38
N GLY A 180 -7.54 -0.30 -1.31
CA GLY A 180 -6.12 -0.63 -1.39
C GLY A 180 -5.80 -1.84 -2.24
N TYR A 181 -4.54 -1.90 -2.70
CA TYR A 181 -4.00 -3.00 -3.49
C TYR A 181 -3.30 -4.02 -2.60
N ASN A 182 -3.31 -5.29 -2.99
CA ASN A 182 -2.43 -6.27 -2.39
C ASN A 182 -1.00 -6.17 -2.97
N LEU A 183 -0.28 -5.10 -2.60
CA LEU A 183 1.10 -4.85 -3.06
C LEU A 183 2.03 -6.03 -2.80
N LYS A 184 1.79 -6.76 -1.70
CA LYS A 184 2.56 -7.96 -1.37
C LYS A 184 2.41 -9.03 -2.46
N ASN A 185 1.19 -9.29 -2.90
CA ASN A 185 0.91 -10.22 -3.99
C ASN A 185 1.41 -9.71 -5.35
N ILE A 186 1.41 -8.40 -5.59
CA ILE A 186 1.87 -7.83 -6.87
C ILE A 186 3.39 -8.00 -7.05
N PHE A 187 4.17 -7.78 -5.98
CA PHE A 187 5.63 -7.71 -6.09
C PHE A 187 6.36 -8.97 -5.62
N PHE A 188 5.72 -9.86 -4.87
CA PHE A 188 6.40 -11.01 -4.26
C PHE A 188 5.66 -12.33 -4.53
N LYS A 189 6.42 -13.42 -4.76
CA LYS A 189 5.86 -14.75 -5.06
C LYS A 189 5.19 -15.35 -3.84
N GLU A 190 6.01 -15.65 -2.83
CA GLU A 190 5.60 -16.17 -1.53
C GLU A 190 6.55 -15.62 -0.47
N THR A 191 6.03 -15.44 0.75
CA THR A 191 6.86 -15.11 1.90
C THR A 191 7.33 -16.39 2.55
N ARG A 192 8.65 -16.55 2.67
CA ARG A 192 9.23 -17.61 3.50
C ARG A 192 9.92 -17.00 4.71
N PHE A 193 10.00 -17.74 5.80
CA PHE A 193 10.70 -17.28 6.99
C PHE A 193 12.16 -17.74 6.93
N ASN A 194 13.10 -16.81 6.88
CA ASN A 194 14.53 -17.14 6.94
C ASN A 194 14.90 -17.38 8.41
N ILE A 195 15.07 -18.66 8.77
CA ILE A 195 15.32 -19.09 10.15
C ILE A 195 16.62 -18.51 10.74
N TYR A 196 17.59 -18.15 9.91
CA TYR A 196 18.89 -17.62 10.34
C TYR A 196 18.84 -16.12 10.61
N LEU A 197 18.08 -15.38 9.79
CA LEU A 197 17.81 -13.96 10.01
C LEU A 197 16.77 -13.73 11.12
N GLY A 198 15.86 -14.68 11.33
CA GLY A 198 14.71 -14.51 12.21
C GLY A 198 13.66 -13.55 11.64
N GLU A 199 13.64 -13.38 10.31
CA GLU A 199 12.81 -12.42 9.58
C GLU A 199 12.18 -13.07 8.35
N GLU A 200 11.09 -12.47 7.87
CA GLU A 200 10.45 -12.84 6.62
C GLU A 200 11.32 -12.45 5.42
N PHE A 201 11.59 -13.42 4.56
CA PHE A 201 12.24 -13.23 3.26
C PHE A 201 11.17 -13.09 2.18
N TYR A 202 11.33 -12.04 1.37
CA TYR A 202 10.42 -11.69 0.28
C TYR A 202 11.13 -11.93 -1.05
N GLU A 203 10.73 -12.99 -1.75
CA GLU A 203 11.25 -13.25 -3.09
C GLU A 203 10.52 -12.36 -4.11
N PRO A 204 11.23 -11.43 -4.79
CA PRO A 204 10.60 -10.56 -5.78
C PRO A 204 10.13 -11.36 -6.99
N LYS A 205 8.99 -10.96 -7.55
CA LYS A 205 8.49 -11.44 -8.83
C LYS A 205 9.35 -10.92 -9.98
N THR A 206 9.46 -11.71 -11.04
CA THR A 206 9.91 -11.23 -12.35
C THR A 206 8.88 -10.28 -12.97
N ASN A 207 9.25 -9.52 -14.00
CA ASN A 207 8.31 -8.59 -14.63
C ASN A 207 7.06 -9.27 -15.19
N SER A 208 7.20 -10.41 -15.87
CA SER A 208 6.05 -11.17 -16.36
C SER A 208 5.16 -11.69 -15.23
N GLU A 209 5.73 -12.11 -14.10
CA GLU A 209 4.95 -12.53 -12.92
C GLU A 209 4.23 -11.35 -12.25
N THR A 210 4.87 -10.16 -12.20
CA THR A 210 4.23 -8.93 -11.73
C THR A 210 3.06 -8.54 -12.64
N ILE A 211 3.23 -8.59 -13.96
CA ILE A 211 2.15 -8.30 -14.90
C ILE A 211 0.97 -9.28 -14.73
N ALA A 212 1.26 -10.58 -14.59
CA ALA A 212 0.23 -11.57 -14.30
C ALA A 212 -0.53 -11.26 -12.99
N ALA A 213 0.17 -10.81 -11.95
CA ALA A 213 -0.45 -10.39 -10.70
C ALA A 213 -1.33 -9.14 -10.87
N LEU A 214 -0.91 -8.17 -11.70
CA LEU A 214 -1.71 -6.98 -12.01
C LEU A 214 -2.98 -7.31 -12.79
N VAL A 215 -2.93 -8.26 -13.71
CA VAL A 215 -4.12 -8.78 -14.41
C VAL A 215 -5.10 -9.39 -13.40
N GLU A 216 -4.61 -10.21 -12.47
CA GLU A 216 -5.45 -10.84 -11.46
C GLU A 216 -6.05 -9.83 -10.48
N GLU A 217 -5.24 -8.88 -10.00
CA GLU A 217 -5.72 -7.78 -9.15
C GLU A 217 -6.81 -6.96 -9.86
N SER A 218 -6.62 -6.67 -11.16
CA SER A 218 -7.62 -5.97 -11.97
C SER A 218 -8.95 -6.73 -12.02
N LYS A 219 -8.92 -8.04 -12.26
CA LYS A 219 -10.14 -8.88 -12.26
C LYS A 219 -10.84 -8.82 -10.90
N GLN A 220 -10.09 -8.97 -9.82
CA GLN A 220 -10.65 -8.96 -8.47
C GLN A 220 -11.30 -7.62 -8.13
N MET A 221 -10.69 -6.51 -8.53
CA MET A 221 -11.25 -5.18 -8.33
C MET A 221 -12.50 -4.96 -9.17
N LEU A 222 -12.44 -5.24 -10.48
CA LEU A 222 -13.56 -5.05 -11.39
C LEU A 222 -14.76 -5.95 -11.04
N ASN A 223 -14.53 -7.16 -10.51
CA ASN A 223 -15.60 -8.05 -10.08
C ASN A 223 -16.35 -7.56 -8.81
N ARG A 224 -15.78 -6.59 -8.08
CA ARG A 224 -16.46 -5.93 -6.95
C ARG A 224 -17.32 -4.75 -7.39
N VAL A 225 -17.22 -4.35 -8.65
CA VAL A 225 -18.07 -3.31 -9.21
C VAL A 225 -19.48 -3.87 -9.41
N GLU A 226 -20.46 -3.24 -8.78
CA GLU A 226 -21.86 -3.57 -8.93
C GLU A 226 -22.61 -2.43 -9.64
N THR A 227 -22.38 -2.26 -10.94
CA THR A 227 -23.00 -1.20 -11.75
C THR A 227 -24.53 -1.22 -11.68
N SER A 228 -25.13 -2.38 -11.43
CA SER A 228 -26.58 -2.53 -11.20
C SER A 228 -27.11 -1.69 -10.03
N LYS A 229 -26.29 -1.40 -9.01
CA LYS A 229 -26.69 -0.54 -7.87
C LYS A 229 -26.94 0.91 -8.27
N LEU A 230 -26.35 1.38 -9.38
CA LEU A 230 -26.62 2.71 -9.92
C LEU A 230 -28.09 2.86 -10.38
N PHE A 231 -28.79 1.74 -10.60
CA PHE A 231 -30.17 1.72 -11.03
C PHE A 231 -31.18 1.82 -9.87
N GLU A 232 -30.77 1.73 -8.61
CA GLU A 232 -31.70 1.70 -7.46
C GLU A 232 -32.64 2.93 -7.38
N LYS A 233 -32.30 4.03 -8.06
CA LYS A 233 -33.10 5.26 -8.17
C LYS A 233 -33.92 5.38 -9.47
N GLY A 234 -33.99 4.35 -10.29
CA GLY A 234 -34.76 4.31 -11.54
C GLY A 234 -34.15 5.05 -12.73
N SER A 235 -32.91 5.55 -12.60
CA SER A 235 -32.12 6.11 -13.70
C SER A 235 -30.62 6.05 -13.39
N ILE A 236 -29.80 5.92 -14.42
CA ILE A 236 -28.34 6.05 -14.31
C ILE A 236 -27.99 7.53 -14.55
N PRO A 237 -27.30 8.22 -13.63
CA PRO A 237 -26.93 9.61 -13.83
C PRO A 237 -26.04 9.78 -15.07
N SER A 238 -26.32 10.78 -15.93
CA SER A 238 -25.53 11.03 -17.14
C SER A 238 -24.04 11.26 -16.86
N ALA A 239 -23.71 11.78 -15.68
CA ALA A 239 -22.33 11.94 -15.23
C ALA A 239 -21.57 10.61 -15.15
N GLU A 240 -22.21 9.52 -14.70
CA GLU A 240 -21.60 8.19 -14.62
C GLU A 240 -21.37 7.61 -16.02
N ILE A 241 -22.34 7.78 -16.92
CA ILE A 241 -22.22 7.34 -18.32
C ILE A 241 -21.04 8.05 -19.00
N ILE A 242 -20.94 9.37 -18.81
CA ILE A 242 -19.85 10.19 -19.36
C ILE A 242 -18.49 9.76 -18.79
N GLN A 243 -18.41 9.39 -17.51
CA GLN A 243 -17.17 8.86 -16.91
C GLN A 243 -16.72 7.61 -17.66
N VAL A 244 -17.58 6.60 -17.80
CA VAL A 244 -17.26 5.34 -18.51
C VAL A 244 -16.80 5.60 -19.95
N ILE A 245 -17.52 6.44 -20.71
CA ILE A 245 -17.16 6.80 -22.09
C ILE A 245 -15.78 7.45 -22.14
N ASN A 246 -15.53 8.43 -21.26
CA ASN A 246 -14.25 9.13 -21.22
C ASN A 246 -13.11 8.24 -20.75
N SER A 247 -13.34 7.27 -19.86
CA SER A 247 -12.34 6.28 -19.46
C SER A 247 -12.01 5.36 -20.63
N ASN A 248 -13.02 4.87 -21.36
CA ASN A 248 -12.84 4.03 -22.55
C ASN A 248 -12.02 4.74 -23.63
N TYR A 249 -12.38 5.98 -23.94
CA TYR A 249 -11.64 6.82 -24.88
C TYR A 249 -10.18 7.04 -24.42
N ARG A 250 -9.96 7.35 -23.14
CA ARG A 250 -8.61 7.53 -22.58
C ARG A 250 -7.79 6.26 -22.68
N LEU A 251 -8.37 5.10 -22.36
CA LEU A 251 -7.69 3.81 -22.47
C LEU A 251 -7.27 3.53 -23.91
N LYS A 252 -8.19 3.68 -24.88
CA LYS A 252 -7.89 3.49 -26.31
C LYS A 252 -6.82 4.44 -26.81
N LYS A 253 -6.89 5.71 -26.39
CA LYS A 253 -5.86 6.71 -26.70
C LYS A 253 -4.50 6.31 -26.14
N LYS A 254 -4.44 5.82 -24.89
CA LYS A 254 -3.20 5.32 -24.30
C LYS A 254 -2.68 4.09 -25.01
N ALA A 255 -3.53 3.11 -25.28
CA ALA A 255 -3.16 1.89 -26.00
C ALA A 255 -2.57 2.18 -27.39
N LEU A 256 -3.00 3.28 -28.02
CA LEU A 256 -2.49 3.73 -29.31
C LEU A 256 -1.17 4.53 -29.20
N LEU A 257 -1.03 5.38 -28.17
CA LEU A 257 0.06 6.36 -28.08
C LEU A 257 1.20 5.97 -27.13
N GLU A 258 0.95 5.09 -26.16
CA GLU A 258 1.95 4.61 -25.21
C GLU A 258 2.49 3.23 -25.62
N GLU A 259 3.77 2.98 -25.40
CA GLU A 259 4.40 1.70 -25.72
C GLU A 259 4.10 0.66 -24.64
N TYR A 260 3.15 -0.24 -24.86
CA TYR A 260 2.90 -1.41 -24.02
C TYR A 260 3.61 -2.65 -24.57
N ASN A 261 4.32 -3.38 -23.72
CA ASN A 261 4.89 -4.66 -24.10
C ASN A 261 3.80 -5.75 -24.24
N GLU A 262 4.13 -6.90 -24.83
CA GLU A 262 3.16 -7.97 -25.10
C GLU A 262 2.47 -8.50 -23.85
N ASP A 263 3.15 -8.54 -22.71
CA ASP A 263 2.56 -8.94 -21.45
C ASP A 263 1.63 -7.84 -20.90
N GLU A 264 2.04 -6.58 -20.94
CA GLU A 264 1.25 -5.45 -20.46
C GLU A 264 -0.06 -5.28 -21.25
N LYS A 265 -0.05 -5.59 -22.56
CA LYS A 265 -1.25 -5.61 -23.39
C LYS A 265 -2.36 -6.50 -22.82
N LYS A 266 -2.02 -7.50 -21.99
CA LYS A 266 -3.02 -8.38 -21.35
C LYS A 266 -3.94 -7.62 -20.40
N TYR A 267 -3.41 -6.74 -19.53
CA TYR A 267 -4.28 -5.95 -18.66
C TYR A 267 -4.98 -4.83 -19.44
N VAL A 268 -4.35 -4.26 -20.48
CA VAL A 268 -5.01 -3.26 -21.33
C VAL A 268 -6.24 -3.86 -22.02
N ALA A 269 -6.09 -5.05 -22.62
CA ALA A 269 -7.19 -5.76 -23.27
C ALA A 269 -8.32 -6.11 -22.28
N LEU A 270 -7.97 -6.53 -21.05
CA LEU A 270 -8.95 -6.78 -19.99
C LEU A 270 -9.76 -5.52 -19.66
N LEU A 271 -9.08 -4.38 -19.46
CA LEU A 271 -9.74 -3.11 -19.14
C LEU A 271 -10.62 -2.61 -20.29
N ASP A 272 -10.18 -2.76 -21.54
CA ASP A 272 -10.94 -2.36 -22.74
C ASP A 272 -12.21 -3.21 -22.90
N ALA A 273 -12.10 -4.53 -22.71
CA ALA A 273 -13.23 -5.43 -22.72
C ALA A 273 -14.24 -5.09 -21.62
N TRP A 274 -13.76 -4.78 -20.42
CA TRP A 274 -14.60 -4.38 -19.29
C TRP A 274 -15.32 -3.05 -19.57
N LEU A 275 -14.60 -1.99 -19.95
CA LEU A 275 -15.19 -0.67 -20.25
C LEU A 275 -16.21 -0.73 -21.39
N THR A 276 -15.93 -1.52 -22.42
CA THR A 276 -16.87 -1.74 -23.53
C THR A 276 -18.14 -2.45 -23.06
N THR A 277 -18.01 -3.41 -22.15
CA THR A 277 -19.16 -4.12 -21.56
C THR A 277 -20.00 -3.19 -20.69
N GLU A 278 -19.37 -2.38 -19.83
CA GLU A 278 -20.04 -1.38 -18.99
C GLU A 278 -20.79 -0.34 -19.84
N GLN A 279 -20.13 0.20 -20.87
CA GLN A 279 -20.74 1.17 -21.76
C GLN A 279 -22.00 0.59 -22.43
N LYS A 280 -21.90 -0.64 -22.97
CA LYS A 280 -23.03 -1.32 -23.60
C LYS A 280 -24.18 -1.56 -22.62
N TYR A 281 -23.86 -2.02 -21.40
CA TYR A 281 -24.86 -2.23 -20.35
C TYR A 281 -25.61 -0.93 -20.03
N MET A 282 -24.89 0.18 -19.84
CA MET A 282 -25.50 1.49 -19.55
C MET A 282 -26.36 2.00 -20.71
N GLU A 283 -25.91 1.84 -21.96
CA GLU A 283 -26.68 2.22 -23.16
C GLU A 283 -28.00 1.43 -23.25
N ASP A 284 -27.95 0.11 -23.05
CA ASP A 284 -29.12 -0.74 -23.13
C ASP A 284 -30.14 -0.41 -22.03
N ILE A 285 -29.68 -0.25 -20.77
CA ILE A 285 -30.56 0.13 -19.65
C ILE A 285 -31.19 1.51 -19.87
N THR A 286 -30.41 2.49 -20.33
CA THR A 286 -30.92 3.85 -20.60
C THR A 286 -32.02 3.82 -21.66
N ARG A 287 -31.81 3.08 -22.76
CA ARG A 287 -32.83 2.90 -23.82
C ARG A 287 -34.11 2.27 -23.29
N HIS A 288 -34.00 1.27 -22.41
CA HIS A 288 -35.17 0.63 -21.80
C HIS A 288 -35.94 1.56 -20.88
N LEU A 289 -35.23 2.41 -20.12
CA LEU A 289 -35.84 3.42 -19.25
C LEU A 289 -36.57 4.50 -20.03
N GLU A 290 -35.97 5.02 -21.10
CA GLU A 290 -36.60 6.01 -21.99
C GLU A 290 -37.86 5.46 -22.64
N LYS A 291 -37.83 4.19 -23.07
CA LYS A 291 -39.02 3.51 -23.59
C LYS A 291 -40.11 3.35 -22.53
N ALA A 292 -39.74 3.00 -21.29
CA ALA A 292 -40.68 2.83 -20.20
C ALA A 292 -41.32 4.17 -19.76
N SER A 293 -40.54 5.26 -19.73
CA SER A 293 -41.03 6.59 -19.40
C SER A 293 -41.96 7.13 -20.51
N TYR A 294 -41.60 6.95 -21.78
CA TYR A 294 -42.44 7.30 -22.93
C TYR A 294 -43.81 6.60 -22.91
N LEU A 295 -43.82 5.28 -22.65
CA LEU A 295 -45.07 4.50 -22.55
C LEU A 295 -45.95 4.97 -21.39
N LYS A 296 -45.35 5.35 -20.26
CA LYS A 296 -46.08 5.87 -19.09
C LYS A 296 -46.69 7.25 -19.34
N GLN A 297 -45.98 8.13 -20.06
CA GLN A 297 -46.49 9.45 -20.45
C GLN A 297 -47.63 9.34 -21.48
N HIS A 298 -47.51 8.44 -22.46
CA HIS A 298 -48.57 8.22 -23.46
C HIS A 298 -49.78 7.44 -22.93
N SER A 299 -49.65 6.66 -21.85
CA SER A 299 -50.81 6.06 -21.17
C SER A 299 -51.58 7.08 -20.32
N LEU A 300 -50.92 8.14 -19.85
CA LEU A 300 -51.53 9.23 -19.06
C LEU A 300 -52.15 10.31 -19.94
N ALA A 301 -51.62 10.52 -21.16
CA ALA A 301 -52.14 11.50 -22.11
C ALA A 301 -53.52 11.15 -22.73
N SER A 302 -54.05 9.93 -22.51
CA SER A 302 -55.44 9.59 -22.88
C SER A 302 -56.46 9.86 -21.78
N ALA A 303 -56.05 10.46 -20.65
CA ALA A 303 -56.92 10.81 -19.53
C ALA A 303 -56.54 12.18 -18.95
N ASN A 304 -57.24 13.21 -19.43
CA ASN A 304 -57.57 14.50 -18.78
C ASN A 304 -57.04 15.80 -19.41
N ASP A 305 -58.02 16.71 -19.51
CA ASP A 305 -58.02 18.15 -19.77
C ASP A 305 -57.12 18.97 -18.82
N PRO A 306 -56.81 20.24 -19.14
CA PRO A 306 -55.69 20.98 -18.56
C PRO A 306 -56.06 21.61 -17.21
N MET A 307 -55.28 21.30 -16.18
CA MET A 307 -55.16 22.15 -15.00
C MET A 307 -53.78 22.81 -14.95
N GLU A 308 -53.82 24.14 -15.12
CA GLU A 308 -53.04 25.15 -14.40
C GLU A 308 -51.81 24.65 -13.62
N VAL A 309 -50.62 24.88 -14.18
CA VAL A 309 -49.37 24.83 -13.41
C VAL A 309 -49.17 26.18 -12.74
N ILE A 310 -49.55 26.24 -11.47
CA ILE A 310 -49.19 27.30 -10.54
C ILE A 310 -47.67 27.22 -10.29
N LEU A 311 -46.94 28.26 -10.69
CA LEU A 311 -45.59 28.53 -10.23
C LEU A 311 -45.62 28.86 -8.73
N ASN A 312 -45.16 27.92 -7.91
CA ASN A 312 -44.87 28.17 -6.49
C ASN A 312 -43.35 28.12 -6.24
N PRO A 313 -42.84 28.90 -5.27
CA PRO A 313 -41.41 29.13 -5.07
C PRO A 313 -40.72 27.87 -4.53
N THR A 314 -39.50 27.65 -5.01
CA THR A 314 -38.58 26.55 -4.75
C THR A 314 -38.47 26.15 -3.27
N ILE A 315 -39.00 24.97 -2.93
CA ILE A 315 -38.44 24.14 -1.85
C ILE A 315 -37.13 23.59 -2.39
N GLU A 316 -36.04 24.30 -2.15
CA GLU A 316 -34.70 23.83 -2.47
C GLU A 316 -34.46 22.51 -1.72
N THR A 317 -34.28 21.43 -2.46
CA THR A 317 -34.06 20.09 -1.89
C THR A 317 -32.70 20.05 -1.18
N ILE A 318 -32.58 19.27 -0.10
CA ILE A 318 -31.32 19.09 0.65
C ILE A 318 -30.14 18.75 -0.27
N GLU A 319 -30.38 17.93 -1.30
CA GLU A 319 -29.36 17.54 -2.27
C GLU A 319 -28.89 18.71 -3.14
N GLN A 320 -29.78 19.66 -3.48
CA GLN A 320 -29.38 20.89 -4.18
C GLN A 320 -28.49 21.76 -3.31
N LYS A 321 -28.79 21.86 -2.00
CA LYS A 321 -27.94 22.59 -1.05
C LYS A 321 -26.59 21.93 -0.83
N LEU A 322 -26.53 20.59 -0.77
CA LEU A 322 -25.25 19.89 -0.71
C LEU A 322 -24.43 20.08 -1.98
N ALA A 323 -25.08 20.03 -3.16
CA ALA A 323 -24.41 20.27 -4.43
C ALA A 323 -23.87 21.70 -4.55
N SER A 324 -24.59 22.71 -4.04
CA SER A 324 -24.09 24.10 -4.00
C SER A 324 -22.90 24.25 -3.04
N LEU A 325 -22.94 23.59 -1.87
CA LEU A 325 -21.82 23.56 -0.93
C LEU A 325 -20.57 22.89 -1.50
N GLU A 326 -20.70 21.85 -2.32
CA GLU A 326 -19.55 21.18 -2.96
C GLU A 326 -18.74 22.12 -3.86
N LEU A 327 -19.38 23.13 -4.44
CA LEU A 327 -18.79 24.13 -5.33
C LEU A 327 -18.24 25.35 -4.57
N ALA A 328 -18.57 25.51 -3.29
CA ALA A 328 -18.13 26.64 -2.49
C ALA A 328 -16.64 26.56 -2.11
N GLU A 329 -16.02 27.72 -1.89
CA GLU A 329 -14.63 27.80 -1.43
C GLU A 329 -14.54 27.53 0.08
N ASN A 330 -13.68 26.59 0.46
CA ASN A 330 -13.43 26.27 1.87
C ASN A 330 -12.54 27.34 2.52
N THR A 331 -13.13 28.14 3.39
CA THR A 331 -12.44 29.23 4.11
C THR A 331 -11.66 28.73 5.34
N PHE A 332 -11.98 27.54 5.85
CA PHE A 332 -11.27 26.96 7.00
C PHE A 332 -9.92 26.36 6.59
N CYS A 333 -9.88 25.62 5.48
CA CYS A 333 -8.66 25.01 4.94
C CYS A 333 -8.51 25.39 3.46
N ILE A 334 -7.85 26.52 3.21
CA ILE A 334 -7.68 27.09 1.87
C ILE A 334 -7.06 26.06 0.92
N GLY A 335 -7.68 25.87 -0.24
CA GLY A 335 -7.26 24.90 -1.26
C GLY A 335 -7.78 23.47 -1.07
N MET A 336 -8.47 23.16 0.04
CA MET A 336 -9.16 21.88 0.21
C MET A 336 -10.58 21.96 -0.37
N PRO A 337 -10.93 21.16 -1.39
CA PRO A 337 -12.28 21.18 -1.97
C PRO A 337 -13.36 20.85 -0.93
N MET A 338 -14.47 21.59 -0.93
CA MET A 338 -15.59 21.36 -0.01
C MET A 338 -16.16 19.95 -0.10
N LYS A 339 -16.15 19.35 -1.31
CA LYS A 339 -16.53 17.94 -1.51
C LYS A 339 -15.75 16.96 -0.62
N VAL A 340 -14.45 17.20 -0.39
CA VAL A 340 -13.63 16.36 0.51
C VAL A 340 -14.10 16.50 1.96
N VAL A 341 -14.37 17.73 2.39
CA VAL A 341 -14.87 18.03 3.74
C VAL A 341 -16.23 17.38 3.98
N ILE A 342 -17.16 17.58 3.04
CA ILE A 342 -18.51 17.03 3.07
C ILE A 342 -18.43 15.50 3.19
N ASN A 343 -17.68 14.83 2.31
CA ASN A 343 -17.51 13.38 2.35
C ASN A 343 -16.88 12.91 3.67
N HIS A 344 -15.91 13.64 4.21
CA HIS A 344 -15.29 13.28 5.48
C HIS A 344 -16.29 13.32 6.63
N PHE A 345 -17.13 14.35 6.71
CA PHE A 345 -18.08 14.50 7.83
C PHE A 345 -19.46 13.87 7.59
N ARG A 346 -19.78 13.43 6.37
CA ARG A 346 -21.06 12.82 5.97
C ARG A 346 -21.53 11.71 6.90
N ILE A 347 -20.58 11.01 7.51
CA ILE A 347 -20.84 9.97 8.50
C ILE A 347 -21.70 10.41 9.69
N PHE A 348 -21.71 11.70 10.02
CA PHE A 348 -22.59 12.24 11.06
C PHE A 348 -24.07 12.23 10.66
N MET A 349 -24.38 12.26 9.37
CA MET A 349 -25.73 12.03 8.86
C MET A 349 -26.03 10.54 8.68
N ASP A 350 -25.09 9.78 8.12
CA ASP A 350 -25.37 8.40 7.67
C ASP A 350 -25.45 7.41 8.84
N LYS A 351 -24.61 7.58 9.87
CA LYS A 351 -24.56 6.66 11.02
C LYS A 351 -25.52 7.08 12.12
N LYS A 352 -26.36 6.12 12.52
CA LYS A 352 -27.31 6.29 13.62
C LYS A 352 -26.61 6.16 14.99
N SER A 353 -27.00 7.04 15.92
CA SER A 353 -26.74 6.91 17.35
C SER A 353 -27.53 5.74 17.94
N LYS A 354 -27.33 5.44 19.22
CA LYS A 354 -28.02 4.32 19.92
C LYS A 354 -29.54 4.48 19.97
N ASN A 355 -30.04 5.70 19.82
CA ASN A 355 -31.47 6.02 19.73
C ASN A 355 -32.02 5.94 18.29
N SER A 356 -31.29 5.31 17.36
CA SER A 356 -31.66 5.13 15.95
C SER A 356 -31.83 6.43 15.15
N LYS A 357 -31.44 7.57 15.71
CA LYS A 357 -31.39 8.87 15.03
C LYS A 357 -29.96 9.20 14.60
N PRO A 358 -29.74 9.93 13.49
CA PRO A 358 -28.40 10.31 13.06
C PRO A 358 -27.72 11.25 14.08
N HIS A 359 -26.41 11.42 13.98
CA HIS A 359 -25.67 12.34 14.86
C HIS A 359 -26.01 13.81 14.54
N LEU A 360 -26.26 14.11 13.27
CA LEU A 360 -26.82 15.37 12.77
C LEU A 360 -27.94 15.08 11.77
N THR A 361 -29.03 15.86 11.80
CA THR A 361 -29.98 15.86 10.68
C THR A 361 -29.34 16.46 9.43
N PRO A 362 -29.90 16.26 8.23
CA PRO A 362 -29.36 16.89 7.02
C PRO A 362 -29.25 18.42 7.13
N GLU A 363 -30.25 19.09 7.71
CA GLU A 363 -30.21 20.54 7.91
C GLU A 363 -29.12 20.95 8.91
N GLN A 364 -28.98 20.21 10.01
CA GLN A 364 -27.91 20.46 10.98
C GLN A 364 -26.52 20.24 10.37
N PHE A 365 -26.39 19.28 9.46
CA PHE A 365 -25.15 19.02 8.75
C PHE A 365 -24.79 20.15 7.79
N ILE A 366 -25.75 20.63 7.00
CA ILE A 366 -25.59 21.81 6.13
C ILE A 366 -25.15 23.03 6.96
N ASN A 367 -25.88 23.31 8.05
CA ASN A 367 -25.54 24.40 8.97
C ASN A 367 -24.12 24.26 9.55
N PHE A 368 -23.70 23.03 9.85
CA PHE A 368 -22.33 22.76 10.29
C PHE A 368 -21.32 23.08 9.18
N MET A 369 -21.56 22.66 7.93
CA MET A 369 -20.68 22.94 6.80
C MET A 369 -20.53 24.45 6.56
N GLU A 370 -21.64 25.17 6.50
CA GLU A 370 -21.66 26.63 6.28
C GLU A 370 -20.93 27.38 7.40
N ARG A 371 -21.26 27.07 8.65
CA ARG A 371 -20.64 27.71 9.82
C ARG A 371 -19.14 27.42 9.89
N ALA A 372 -18.76 26.15 9.74
CA ALA A 372 -17.42 25.69 10.05
C ALA A 372 -16.42 25.90 8.91
N PHE A 373 -16.89 25.84 7.66
CA PHE A 373 -16.02 25.84 6.47
C PHE A 373 -16.29 26.97 5.49
N LEU A 374 -17.43 27.66 5.55
CA LEU A 374 -17.69 28.87 4.76
C LEU A 374 -17.55 30.15 5.60
N GLY A 375 -17.52 30.04 6.93
CA GLY A 375 -17.27 31.17 7.84
C GLY A 375 -18.53 31.89 8.29
N GLU A 376 -19.71 31.28 8.12
CA GLU A 376 -21.02 31.83 8.49
C GLU A 376 -21.25 31.78 10.01
N LYS A 377 -20.64 32.72 10.73
CA LYS A 377 -20.62 32.74 12.21
C LYS A 377 -21.96 33.10 12.87
N GLU A 378 -22.94 33.55 12.10
CA GLU A 378 -24.30 33.85 12.58
C GLU A 378 -25.13 32.59 12.84
N ILE A 379 -24.79 31.46 12.19
CA ILE A 379 -25.47 30.18 12.39
C ILE A 379 -25.20 29.68 13.81
N PRO A 380 -26.18 29.40 14.68
CA PRO A 380 -25.91 29.03 16.07
C PRO A 380 -25.12 27.71 16.21
N LYS A 381 -24.37 27.58 17.31
CA LYS A 381 -23.68 26.31 17.64
C LYS A 381 -24.68 25.17 17.73
N LEU A 382 -24.30 24.00 17.24
CA LEU A 382 -25.15 22.83 17.13
C LEU A 382 -24.97 21.90 18.34
N THR A 383 -25.98 21.07 18.57
CA THR A 383 -25.92 19.99 19.57
C THR A 383 -26.00 18.65 18.85
N MET A 384 -24.89 17.92 18.80
CA MET A 384 -24.83 16.57 18.26
C MET A 384 -25.60 15.56 19.10
N ASN A 385 -26.40 14.72 18.44
CA ASN A 385 -27.08 13.60 19.05
C ASN A 385 -26.09 12.47 19.36
N HIS A 386 -25.74 12.27 20.63
CA HIS A 386 -24.85 11.18 21.06
C HIS A 386 -25.09 10.74 22.50
N THR A 387 -24.61 9.54 22.84
CA THR A 387 -24.55 9.05 24.22
C THR A 387 -23.15 9.33 24.82
N ASN A 388 -23.04 9.60 26.12
CA ASN A 388 -21.79 9.94 26.83
C ASN A 388 -20.59 9.02 26.53
N ARG A 389 -20.81 7.74 26.15
CA ARG A 389 -19.73 6.79 25.80
C ARG A 389 -19.15 6.97 24.39
N LYS A 390 -19.69 7.86 23.55
CA LYS A 390 -19.26 8.07 22.14
C LYS A 390 -18.53 9.40 21.88
N THR A 391 -18.32 10.23 22.91
CA THR A 391 -17.58 11.50 22.80
C THR A 391 -16.22 11.32 22.11
N GLY A 392 -15.45 10.30 22.50
CA GLY A 392 -14.15 10.03 21.90
C GLY A 392 -14.21 9.63 20.43
N LEU A 393 -15.30 8.99 19.97
CA LEU A 393 -15.46 8.58 18.57
C LEU A 393 -15.80 9.76 17.66
N LEU A 394 -16.66 10.67 18.13
CA LEU A 394 -17.00 11.88 17.39
C LEU A 394 -15.79 12.82 17.28
N ILE A 395 -15.10 13.07 18.39
CA ILE A 395 -13.89 13.92 18.41
C ILE A 395 -12.76 13.29 17.60
N LYS A 396 -12.63 11.95 17.59
CA LYS A 396 -11.67 11.24 16.72
C LYS A 396 -11.90 11.57 15.24
N ARG A 397 -13.14 11.78 14.79
CA ARG A 397 -13.40 12.12 13.38
C ARG A 397 -12.79 13.48 12.99
N PHE A 398 -12.80 14.45 13.91
CA PHE A 398 -12.13 15.74 13.70
C PHE A 398 -10.59 15.60 13.75
N HIS A 399 -10.07 14.72 14.60
CA HIS A 399 -8.64 14.38 14.58
C HIS A 399 -8.23 13.72 13.25
N GLU A 400 -9.05 12.82 12.70
CA GLU A 400 -8.81 12.23 11.37
C GLU A 400 -8.80 13.30 10.28
N PHE A 401 -9.71 14.29 10.37
CA PHE A 401 -9.72 15.44 9.45
C PHE A 401 -8.44 16.26 9.54
N TYR A 402 -7.96 16.52 10.75
CA TYR A 402 -6.68 17.18 11.01
C TYR A 402 -5.50 16.44 10.34
N VAL A 403 -5.43 15.11 10.50
CA VAL A 403 -4.38 14.30 9.86
C VAL A 403 -4.49 14.36 8.33
N LEU A 404 -5.70 14.29 7.79
CA LEU A 404 -5.97 14.41 6.35
C LEU A 404 -5.49 15.75 5.80
N ALA A 405 -5.81 16.86 6.47
CA ALA A 405 -5.40 18.19 6.05
C ALA A 405 -3.87 18.38 6.04
N ILE A 406 -3.16 17.90 7.08
CA ILE A 406 -1.70 17.95 7.11
C ILE A 406 -1.08 17.10 6.01
N THR A 407 -1.57 15.86 5.86
CA THR A 407 -0.92 14.85 5.00
C THR A 407 -1.08 15.18 3.53
N LEU A 408 -2.26 15.66 3.13
CA LEU A 408 -2.61 15.83 1.72
C LEU A 408 -2.60 17.29 1.27
N TRP A 409 -2.81 18.26 2.17
CA TRP A 409 -2.87 19.69 1.84
C TRP A 409 -1.70 20.50 2.44
N GLY A 410 -0.74 19.85 3.10
CA GLY A 410 0.46 20.52 3.60
C GLY A 410 0.18 21.60 4.63
N GLU A 411 -0.98 21.57 5.27
CA GLU A 411 -1.32 22.50 6.36
C GLU A 411 -0.27 22.38 7.47
N VAL A 412 0.20 23.53 7.95
CA VAL A 412 1.17 23.56 9.06
C VAL A 412 0.47 22.97 10.28
N SER A 413 1.19 22.16 11.06
CA SER A 413 0.69 21.40 12.22
C SER A 413 0.08 22.28 13.34
N LYS A 414 -1.09 22.86 13.08
CA LYS A 414 -1.87 23.72 13.98
C LYS A 414 -3.00 22.91 14.62
N ARG A 415 -2.64 21.93 15.45
CA ARG A 415 -3.60 21.03 16.13
C ARG A 415 -4.74 21.78 16.83
N GLU A 416 -4.43 22.92 17.45
CA GLU A 416 -5.39 23.77 18.17
C GLU A 416 -6.50 24.31 17.27
N LYS A 417 -6.18 24.77 16.05
CA LYS A 417 -7.16 25.21 15.02
C LYS A 417 -8.28 24.18 14.78
N TYR A 418 -7.94 22.89 14.81
CA TYR A 418 -8.89 21.80 14.57
C TYR A 418 -9.62 21.36 15.84
N MET A 419 -9.10 21.70 17.02
CA MET A 419 -9.84 21.58 18.26
C MET A 419 -10.87 22.71 18.38
N ASP A 420 -10.49 23.93 17.99
CA ASP A 420 -11.38 25.09 17.92
C ASP A 420 -12.52 24.86 16.94
N LEU A 421 -12.26 24.18 15.81
CA LEU A 421 -13.29 23.71 14.88
C LEU A 421 -14.40 22.91 15.59
N VAL A 422 -14.08 22.12 16.62
CA VAL A 422 -15.08 21.40 17.42
C VAL A 422 -15.75 22.35 18.42
N ALA A 423 -14.95 23.12 19.17
CA ALA A 423 -15.43 23.98 20.24
C ALA A 423 -16.34 25.12 19.73
N ASP A 424 -16.07 25.64 18.53
CA ASP A 424 -16.77 26.78 17.94
C ASP A 424 -18.06 26.41 17.21
N ASN A 425 -18.24 25.11 16.91
CA ASN A 425 -19.38 24.60 16.17
C ASN A 425 -20.34 23.76 17.02
N PHE A 426 -19.90 23.20 18.15
CA PHE A 426 -20.72 22.32 18.98
C PHE A 426 -20.81 22.75 20.45
N THR A 427 -21.99 22.59 21.04
CA THR A 427 -22.27 22.87 22.45
C THR A 427 -21.98 21.69 23.38
N ASN A 428 -21.78 20.49 22.80
CA ASN A 428 -21.73 19.23 23.54
C ASN A 428 -20.53 19.07 24.47
N TRP A 429 -19.42 19.73 24.17
CA TRP A 429 -18.13 19.44 24.80
C TRP A 429 -17.38 20.70 25.17
N THR A 430 -16.76 20.67 26.34
CA THR A 430 -15.80 21.70 26.78
C THR A 430 -14.47 21.55 26.04
N HIS A 431 -13.71 22.63 25.95
CA HIS A 431 -12.36 22.61 25.35
C HIS A 431 -11.45 21.54 25.99
N LYS A 432 -11.53 21.37 27.31
CA LYS A 432 -10.79 20.32 28.04
C LYS A 432 -11.17 18.91 27.56
N GLN A 433 -12.46 18.62 27.40
CA GLN A 433 -12.91 17.34 26.88
C GLN A 433 -12.45 17.12 25.44
N ILE A 434 -12.42 18.16 24.61
CA ILE A 434 -11.88 18.09 23.24
C ILE A 434 -10.41 17.73 23.29
N PHE A 435 -9.59 18.48 24.04
CA PHE A 435 -8.16 18.23 24.19
C PHE A 435 -7.84 16.79 24.64
N ASP A 436 -8.56 16.29 25.65
CA ASP A 436 -8.35 14.94 26.20
C ASP A 436 -8.69 13.81 25.21
N ASN A 437 -9.57 14.09 24.26
CA ASN A 437 -10.07 13.12 23.28
C ASN A 437 -9.49 13.30 21.86
N PHE A 438 -8.83 14.42 21.55
CA PHE A 438 -8.27 14.72 20.22
C PHE A 438 -6.93 14.01 19.96
N LYS A 439 -6.94 12.67 19.89
CA LYS A 439 -5.76 11.82 19.66
C LYS A 439 -6.13 10.48 19.02
N PRO A 440 -5.23 9.84 18.24
CA PRO A 440 -5.60 8.67 17.42
C PRO A 440 -5.97 7.44 18.26
N SER A 441 -5.40 7.30 19.45
CA SER A 441 -5.55 6.13 20.32
C SER A 441 -6.77 6.17 21.26
N LYS A 442 -7.64 7.19 21.18
CA LYS A 442 -8.68 7.36 22.20
C LYS A 442 -9.81 6.31 22.11
N THR A 443 -10.06 5.77 20.93
CA THR A 443 -11.04 4.70 20.73
C THR A 443 -10.51 3.68 19.73
N LYS A 444 -10.61 2.39 20.10
CA LYS A 444 -10.34 1.24 19.22
C LYS A 444 -11.42 1.03 18.16
N VAL A 445 -12.59 1.66 18.34
CA VAL A 445 -13.70 1.59 17.39
C VAL A 445 -13.39 2.50 16.20
N ASN A 446 -13.50 1.92 15.01
CA ASN A 446 -13.51 2.63 13.74
C ASN A 446 -14.96 2.76 13.25
N TRP A 447 -15.19 3.77 12.43
CA TRP A 447 -16.48 4.24 11.96
C TRP A 447 -17.19 3.29 10.99
#